data_AF-A0AA85B7G6-F1
#
_entry.id   AF-A0AA85B7G6-F1
#
_cell.length_a   1.000
_cell.length_b   1.000
_cell.length_c   1.000
_cell.angle_alpha   90.00
_cell.angle_beta   90.00
_cell.angle_gamma   90.00
#
_symmetry.space_group_name_H-M   'P 1'
#
loop_
_entity.id
_entity.type
_entity.pdbx_description
1 polymer ?
#
loop_
_entity_poly.entity_id
_entity_poly.type
_entity_poly.pdbx_seq_one_letter_code
_entity_poly.pdbx_strand_id
1 'polypeptide(L)'
;MKAEDNELYYLNERFTLYTLTARKTLLQINLKDVPLAEDVDLDSIAEQLDGYSGADITNVCRDASMMSMRRAIEGLSVEQIKGLNTATLNQPTRMADFEEAVGRVCRSVSASDVERYEKWMTEFGAT
;
A
#
# COMPACT_ATOMS: atom_id res chain seq x y z
N MET A 1 -7.39 16.85 -31.91
CA MET A 1 -6.83 16.44 -30.61
C MET A 1 -5.33 16.60 -30.74
N LYS A 2 -4.77 17.65 -30.13
CA LYS A 2 -3.39 18.08 -30.40
C LYS A 2 -2.41 17.15 -29.66
N ALA A 3 -1.27 16.87 -30.30
CA ALA A 3 -0.22 16.00 -29.80
C ALA A 3 0.38 16.43 -28.43
N GLU A 4 0.11 17.67 -28.03
CA GLU A 4 0.60 18.31 -26.79
C GLU A 4 -0.06 17.72 -25.52
N ASP A 5 -1.28 17.19 -25.61
CA ASP A 5 -1.97 16.56 -24.47
C ASP A 5 -1.44 15.15 -24.16
N ASN A 6 -0.69 14.54 -25.09
CA ASN A 6 -0.16 13.18 -24.98
C ASN A 6 1.17 13.15 -24.19
N GLU A 7 2.01 14.18 -24.33
CA GLU A 7 3.28 14.27 -23.60
C GLU A 7 3.09 14.46 -22.09
N LEU A 8 2.09 15.24 -21.67
CA LEU A 8 1.73 15.39 -20.26
C LEU A 8 1.21 14.08 -19.65
N TYR A 9 0.55 13.24 -20.45
CA TYR A 9 0.09 11.91 -20.04
C TYR A 9 1.28 10.96 -19.80
N TYR A 10 2.28 10.97 -20.69
CA TYR A 10 3.49 10.16 -20.51
C TYR A 10 4.43 10.69 -19.42
N LEU A 11 4.44 12.00 -19.16
CA LEU A 11 5.21 12.58 -18.07
C LEU A 11 4.61 12.20 -16.71
N ASN A 12 3.28 12.24 -16.55
CA ASN A 12 2.64 11.82 -15.29
C ASN A 12 2.83 10.33 -14.98
N GLU A 13 2.87 9.44 -15.98
CA GLU A 13 3.14 8.01 -15.75
C GLU A 13 4.61 7.71 -15.36
N ARG A 14 5.56 8.62 -15.66
CA ARG A 14 6.97 8.46 -15.23
C ARG A 14 7.19 8.75 -13.75
N PHE A 15 6.32 9.56 -13.12
CA PHE A 15 6.48 9.96 -11.71
C PHE A 15 5.93 8.95 -10.70
N THR A 16 5.02 8.07 -11.12
CA THR A 16 4.44 7.05 -10.24
C THR A 16 5.31 5.79 -10.27
N LEU A 17 5.85 5.35 -9.12
CA LEU A 17 6.69 4.14 -9.03
C LEU A 17 6.00 2.87 -9.55
N TYR A 18 4.66 2.85 -9.51
CA TYR A 18 3.81 1.77 -10.01
C TYR A 18 2.55 2.37 -10.62
N THR A 19 2.04 1.80 -11.72
CA THR A 19 0.72 2.15 -12.26
C THR A 19 -0.39 1.71 -11.30
N LEU A 20 -1.59 2.31 -11.42
CA LEU A 20 -2.75 1.95 -10.59
C LEU A 20 -3.03 0.44 -10.61
N THR A 21 -3.00 -0.17 -11.80
CA THR A 21 -3.19 -1.62 -11.99
C THR A 21 -2.11 -2.44 -11.27
N ALA A 22 -0.85 -1.99 -11.32
CA ALA A 22 0.24 -2.67 -10.63
C ALA A 22 0.09 -2.58 -9.11
N ARG A 23 -0.34 -1.43 -8.58
CA ARG A 23 -0.62 -1.26 -7.14
C ARG A 23 -1.77 -2.15 -6.69
N LYS A 24 -2.87 -2.20 -7.43
CA LYS A 24 -3.99 -3.11 -7.16
C LYS A 24 -3.56 -4.58 -7.17
N THR A 25 -2.73 -4.97 -8.14
CA THR A 25 -2.19 -6.32 -8.22
C THR A 25 -1.30 -6.64 -7.00
N LEU A 26 -0.46 -5.70 -6.57
CA LEU A 26 0.36 -5.85 -5.36
C LEU A 26 -0.51 -5.99 -4.10
N LEU A 27 -1.57 -5.19 -3.97
CA LEU A 27 -2.53 -5.32 -2.87
C LEU A 27 -3.17 -6.71 -2.86
N GLN A 28 -3.65 -7.20 -4.01
CA GLN A 28 -4.25 -8.52 -4.14
C GLN A 28 -3.28 -9.66 -3.78
N ILE A 29 -2.01 -9.55 -4.18
CA ILE A 29 -0.99 -10.55 -3.84
C ILE A 29 -0.73 -10.55 -2.33
N ASN A 30 -0.58 -9.38 -1.72
CA ASN A 30 -0.28 -9.25 -0.29
C ASN A 30 -1.46 -9.62 0.61
N LEU A 31 -2.69 -9.42 0.14
CA LEU A 31 -3.91 -9.67 0.91
C LEU A 31 -4.57 -11.02 0.60
N LYS A 32 -3.95 -11.86 -0.24
CA LYS A 32 -4.51 -13.13 -0.70
C LYS A 32 -4.96 -14.06 0.44
N ASP A 33 -4.18 -14.10 1.51
CA ASP A 33 -4.42 -14.98 2.67
C ASP A 33 -4.97 -14.19 3.89
N VAL A 34 -5.36 -12.92 3.69
CA VAL A 34 -5.88 -12.05 4.74
C VAL A 34 -7.42 -12.00 4.63
N PRO A 35 -8.17 -12.27 5.71
CA PRO A 35 -9.61 -12.05 5.69
C PRO A 35 -9.89 -10.55 5.54
N LEU A 36 -10.63 -10.17 4.52
CA LEU A 36 -11.08 -8.80 4.28
C LEU A 36 -12.56 -8.68 4.63
N ALA A 37 -12.94 -7.56 5.26
CA ALA A 37 -14.34 -7.22 5.47
C ALA A 37 -14.96 -6.70 4.17
N GLU A 38 -16.29 -6.74 4.08
CA GLU A 38 -17.05 -6.32 2.88
C GLU A 38 -16.93 -4.83 2.56
N ASP A 39 -16.50 -4.02 3.52
CA ASP A 39 -16.28 -2.57 3.37
C ASP A 39 -14.93 -2.22 2.72
N VAL A 40 -14.06 -3.20 2.48
CA VAL A 40 -12.72 -2.96 1.93
C VAL A 40 -12.80 -2.72 0.41
N ASP A 41 -12.43 -1.50 0.01
CA ASP A 41 -12.29 -1.12 -1.40
C ASP A 41 -10.82 -1.03 -1.81
N LEU A 42 -10.35 -2.07 -2.52
CA LEU A 42 -8.97 -2.12 -3.03
C LEU A 42 -8.67 -1.08 -4.10
N ASP A 43 -9.67 -0.58 -4.84
CA ASP A 43 -9.47 0.45 -5.85
C ASP A 43 -9.17 1.79 -5.17
N SER A 44 -9.98 2.18 -4.18
CA SER A 44 -9.74 3.37 -3.36
C SER A 44 -8.38 3.34 -2.66
N ILE A 45 -7.98 2.18 -2.09
CA ILE A 45 -6.66 2.02 -1.47
C ILE A 45 -5.55 2.18 -2.50
N ALA A 46 -5.68 1.58 -3.70
CA ALA A 46 -4.68 1.69 -4.75
C ALA A 46 -4.51 3.13 -5.27
N GLU A 47 -5.56 3.94 -5.25
CA GLU A 47 -5.49 5.38 -5.56
C GLU A 47 -4.72 6.16 -4.49
N GLN A 48 -4.94 5.85 -3.20
CA GLN A 48 -4.26 6.51 -2.08
C GLN A 48 -2.76 6.18 -2.00
N LEU A 49 -2.36 5.01 -2.50
CA LEU A 49 -0.97 4.54 -2.50
C LEU A 49 -0.15 5.05 -3.70
N ASP A 50 -0.59 6.14 -4.33
CA ASP A 50 0.17 6.74 -5.42
C ASP A 50 1.55 7.24 -4.97
N GLY A 51 2.57 6.93 -5.77
CA GLY A 51 3.97 7.21 -5.44
C GLY A 51 4.58 6.35 -4.33
N TYR A 52 3.86 5.39 -3.75
CA TYR A 52 4.44 4.43 -2.79
C TYR A 52 5.34 3.42 -3.51
N SER A 53 6.43 3.02 -2.87
CA SER A 53 7.24 1.91 -3.36
C SER A 53 6.55 0.56 -3.09
N GLY A 54 6.96 -0.51 -3.76
CA GLY A 54 6.40 -1.84 -3.54
C GLY A 54 6.62 -2.34 -2.12
N ALA A 55 7.72 -1.91 -1.49
CA ALA A 55 7.99 -2.17 -0.08
C ALA A 55 7.01 -1.42 0.83
N ASP A 56 6.71 -0.15 0.53
CA ASP A 56 5.75 0.63 1.32
C ASP A 56 4.34 0.03 1.21
N ILE A 57 3.89 -0.34 0.01
CA ILE A 57 2.59 -1.00 -0.22
C ILE A 57 2.50 -2.31 0.57
N THR A 58 3.56 -3.11 0.55
CA THR A 58 3.64 -4.36 1.32
C THR A 58 3.56 -4.10 2.84
N ASN A 59 4.23 -3.04 3.31
CA ASN A 59 4.18 -2.64 4.72
C ASN A 59 2.79 -2.16 5.14
N VAL A 60 2.09 -1.41 4.29
CA VAL A 60 0.69 -1.00 4.53
C VAL A 60 -0.21 -2.22 4.70
N CYS A 61 -0.12 -3.20 3.78
CA CYS A 61 -0.91 -4.44 3.87
C CYS A 61 -0.63 -5.21 5.16
N ARG A 62 0.65 -5.29 5.54
CA ARG A 62 1.07 -5.99 6.76
C ARG A 62 0.58 -5.27 8.01
N ASP A 63 0.69 -3.95 8.08
CA ASP A 63 0.26 -3.19 9.26
C ASP A 63 -1.27 -3.26 9.43
N ALA A 64 -2.02 -3.09 8.35
CA ALA A 64 -3.48 -3.26 8.36
C ALA A 64 -3.90 -4.67 8.84
N SER A 65 -3.24 -5.72 8.34
CA SER A 65 -3.48 -7.10 8.80
C SER A 65 -3.14 -7.31 10.27
N MET A 66 -2.10 -6.65 10.79
CA MET A 66 -1.75 -6.73 12.21
C MET A 66 -2.73 -5.97 13.10
N MET A 67 -3.37 -4.92 12.60
CA MET A 67 -4.35 -4.16 13.37
C MET A 67 -5.60 -4.97 13.70
N SER A 68 -6.11 -5.76 12.75
CA SER A 68 -7.24 -6.66 12.99
C SER A 68 -6.91 -7.71 14.04
N MET A 69 -5.69 -8.26 14.00
CA MET A 69 -5.18 -9.17 15.03
C MET A 69 -5.04 -8.48 16.40
N ARG A 70 -4.50 -7.25 16.47
CA ARG A 70 -4.37 -6.51 17.73
C ARG A 70 -5.71 -6.31 18.42
N ARG A 71 -6.76 -5.96 17.66
CA ARG A 71 -8.13 -5.87 18.20
C ARG A 71 -8.65 -7.21 18.72
N ALA A 72 -8.34 -8.30 18.04
CA ALA A 72 -8.78 -9.64 18.45
C ALA A 72 -8.20 -10.06 19.82
N ILE A 73 -7.03 -9.53 20.18
CA ILE A 73 -6.34 -9.82 21.44
C ILE A 73 -6.43 -8.69 22.48
N GLU A 74 -7.07 -7.58 22.14
CA GLU A 74 -7.16 -6.40 22.99
C GLU A 74 -7.96 -6.74 24.26
N GLY A 75 -7.39 -6.43 25.43
CA GLY A 75 -8.00 -6.73 26.73
C GLY A 75 -7.83 -8.17 27.23
N LEU A 76 -7.10 -9.03 26.51
CA LEU A 76 -6.79 -10.40 26.96
C LEU A 76 -5.44 -10.48 27.68
N SER A 77 -5.36 -11.35 28.70
CA SER A 77 -4.10 -11.70 29.34
C SER A 77 -3.25 -12.62 28.45
N VAL A 78 -1.94 -12.70 28.74
CA VAL A 78 -1.01 -13.58 28.01
C VAL A 78 -1.47 -15.05 28.04
N GLU A 79 -2.04 -15.49 29.15
CA GLU A 79 -2.58 -16.85 29.34
C GLU A 79 -3.81 -17.08 28.46
N GLN A 80 -4.68 -16.08 28.34
CA GLN A 80 -5.86 -16.16 27.47
C GLN A 80 -5.46 -16.19 26.00
N ILE A 81 -4.48 -15.36 25.59
CA ILE A 81 -3.96 -15.32 24.22
C ILE A 81 -3.37 -16.67 23.81
N LYS A 82 -2.63 -17.34 24.70
CA LYS A 82 -2.06 -18.68 24.45
C LYS A 82 -3.13 -19.76 24.23
N GLY A 83 -4.33 -19.57 24.78
CA GLY A 83 -5.46 -20.49 24.63
C GLY A 83 -6.38 -20.17 23.44
N LEU A 84 -6.13 -19.08 22.71
CA LEU A 84 -6.96 -18.70 21.56
C LEU A 84 -6.79 -19.68 20.41
N ASN A 85 -7.91 -20.00 19.77
CA ASN A 85 -7.89 -20.74 18.52
C ASN A 85 -7.57 -19.79 17.35
N THR A 86 -7.06 -20.36 16.25
CA THR A 86 -6.74 -19.61 15.03
C THR A 86 -7.97 -18.91 14.43
N ALA A 87 -9.18 -19.42 14.69
CA ALA A 87 -10.42 -18.83 14.17
C ALA A 87 -10.76 -17.49 14.86
N THR A 88 -10.48 -17.33 16.15
CA THR A 88 -10.69 -16.07 16.89
C THR A 88 -9.71 -15.00 16.43
N LEU A 89 -8.48 -15.40 16.07
CA LEU A 89 -7.44 -14.51 15.55
C LEU A 89 -7.69 -14.06 14.10
N ASN A 90 -8.48 -14.81 13.33
CA ASN A 90 -8.78 -14.53 11.94
C ASN A 90 -9.91 -13.51 11.78
N GLN A 91 -9.80 -12.38 12.49
CA GLN A 91 -10.75 -11.26 12.33
C GLN A 91 -10.57 -10.59 10.98
N PRO A 92 -11.65 -10.22 10.29
CA PRO A 92 -11.55 -9.55 9.01
C PRO A 92 -10.95 -8.15 9.18
N THR A 93 -10.01 -7.82 8.30
CA THR A 93 -9.39 -6.50 8.18
C THR A 93 -10.38 -5.55 7.52
N ARG A 94 -10.63 -4.40 8.15
CA ARG A 94 -11.63 -3.42 7.72
C ARG A 94 -10.98 -2.28 6.96
N MET A 95 -11.78 -1.47 6.27
CA MET A 95 -11.27 -0.29 5.56
C MET A 95 -10.53 0.68 6.49
N ALA A 96 -11.05 0.87 7.71
CA ALA A 96 -10.44 1.72 8.74
C ALA A 96 -8.99 1.30 9.11
N ASP A 97 -8.66 0.00 8.99
CA ASP A 97 -7.30 -0.49 9.26
C ASP A 97 -6.33 -0.05 8.19
N PHE A 98 -6.78 -0.03 6.93
CA PHE A 98 -6.00 0.47 5.82
C PHE A 98 -5.81 1.98 5.91
N GLU A 99 -6.84 2.73 6.29
CA GLU A 99 -6.73 4.19 6.50
C GLU A 99 -5.71 4.52 7.59
N GLU A 100 -5.74 3.82 8.74
CA GLU A 100 -4.76 4.02 9.80
C GLU A 100 -3.35 3.58 9.36
N ALA A 101 -3.23 2.45 8.66
CA ALA A 101 -1.95 1.96 8.14
C ALA A 101 -1.33 2.94 7.13
N VAL A 102 -2.11 3.49 6.20
CA VAL A 102 -1.66 4.53 5.24
C VAL A 102 -1.23 5.80 5.98
N GLY A 103 -1.92 6.18 7.05
CA GLY A 103 -1.52 7.31 7.88
C GLY A 103 -0.22 7.10 8.65
N ARG A 104 0.12 5.85 9.00
CA ARG A 104 1.34 5.49 9.75
C ARG A 104 2.54 5.20 8.86
N VAL A 105 2.34 4.52 7.74
CA VAL A 105 3.42 4.13 6.83
C VAL A 105 3.79 5.33 5.98
N CYS A 106 4.91 5.97 6.33
CA CYS A 106 5.45 7.06 5.52
C CYS A 106 5.95 6.52 4.18
N ARG A 107 5.64 7.23 3.09
CA ARG A 107 6.26 7.02 1.79
C ARG A 107 7.78 7.17 1.92
N SER A 108 8.52 6.09 1.67
CA SER A 108 9.97 6.07 1.88
C SER A 108 10.75 6.82 0.81
N VAL A 109 10.15 7.00 -0.37
CA VAL A 109 10.72 7.76 -1.49
C VAL A 109 10.05 9.11 -1.58
N SER A 110 10.80 10.18 -1.35
CA SER A 110 10.27 11.54 -1.52
C SER A 110 10.21 11.92 -2.99
N ALA A 111 9.30 12.84 -3.36
CA ALA A 111 9.26 13.39 -4.72
C ALA A 111 10.61 14.02 -5.13
N SER A 112 11.34 14.60 -4.17
CA SER A 112 12.69 15.14 -4.40
C SER A 112 13.74 14.08 -4.72
N ASP A 113 13.62 12.86 -4.21
CA ASP A 113 14.55 11.76 -4.54
C ASP A 113 14.36 11.32 -6.00
N VAL A 114 13.11 11.29 -6.46
CA VAL A 114 12.75 10.99 -7.85
C VAL A 114 13.31 12.06 -8.79
N GLU A 115 13.05 13.34 -8.52
CA GLU A 115 13.57 14.45 -9.35
C GLU A 115 15.10 14.46 -9.44
N ARG A 116 15.79 14.16 -8.35
CA ARG A 116 17.27 14.10 -8.33
C ARG A 116 17.78 12.97 -9.21
N TYR A 117 17.13 11.81 -9.15
CA TYR A 117 17.47 10.67 -9.98
C TYR A 117 17.22 10.95 -11.47
N GLU A 118 16.12 11.63 -11.80
CA GLU A 118 15.80 12.00 -13.19
C GLU A 118 16.78 13.01 -13.79
N LYS A 119 17.18 14.02 -13.02
CA LYS A 119 18.24 14.95 -13.42
C LYS A 119 19.52 14.19 -13.72
N TRP A 120 19.89 13.25 -12.86
CA TRP A 120 21.06 12.39 -13.05
C TRP A 120 20.93 11.48 -14.28
N MET A 121 19.75 10.89 -14.51
CA MET A 121 19.48 10.05 -15.69
C MET A 121 19.46 10.86 -17.00
N THR A 122 19.05 12.13 -16.95
CA THR A 122 19.09 13.00 -18.13
C THR A 122 20.53 13.42 -18.46
N GLU A 123 21.36 13.61 -17.44
CA GLU A 123 22.73 14.07 -17.58
C GLU A 123 23.73 12.93 -17.87
N PHE A 124 23.47 11.72 -17.33
CA PHE A 124 24.39 10.58 -17.39
C PHE A 124 23.75 9.25 -17.83
N GLY A 125 22.45 9.26 -18.18
CA GLY A 125 21.77 8.07 -18.66
C GLY A 125 22.34 7.61 -19.99
N ALA A 126 22.80 6.36 -20.04
CA ALA A 126 23.29 5.76 -21.28
C ALA A 126 22.13 5.65 -22.30
N THR A 127 22.37 6.18 -23.51
CA THR A 127 21.47 6.09 -24.66
C THR A 127 21.63 4.75 -25.38
#